data_AF-A0A553PA93-F1
#
_entry.id   AF-A0A553PA93-F1
#
_cell.length_a   1.000
_cell.length_b   1.000
_cell.length_c   1.000
_cell.angle_alpha   90.00
_cell.angle_beta   90.00
_cell.angle_gamma   90.00
#
_symmetry.space_group_name_H-M   'P 1'
#
loop_
_entity.id
_entity.type
_entity.pdbx_description
1 polymer ?
#
loop_
_entity_poly.entity_id
_entity_poly.type
_entity_poly.pdbx_seq_one_letter_code
_entity_poly.pdbx_strand_id
1 'polypeptide(L)'
;MAPNGKRPGRGDPGGPIDGDLQQLKQLLPSLNTQRNASQVEIMQEAAKYIDHLQSNLICHIRTHGYPDRLKSFAAKSSYQDKDGIQTTLNSYLVGQGRRK
;
A
#
# COMPACT_ATOMS: atom_id res chain seq x y z
N MET A 1 -28.22 9.63 51.02
CA MET A 1 -28.98 10.00 49.80
C MET A 1 -28.00 10.58 48.79
N ALA A 2 -27.79 9.91 47.66
CA ALA A 2 -27.20 10.52 46.47
C ALA A 2 -28.30 11.23 45.67
N PRO A 3 -27.92 12.18 44.80
CA PRO A 3 -28.33 12.02 43.41
C PRO A 3 -27.20 12.27 42.41
N ASN A 4 -26.84 11.20 41.72
CA ASN A 4 -26.79 11.08 40.25
C ASN A 4 -26.49 12.36 39.43
N GLY A 5 -25.23 12.50 39.00
CA GLY A 5 -24.79 13.44 37.97
C GLY A 5 -24.23 12.68 36.77
N LYS A 6 -25.08 11.94 36.06
CA LYS A 6 -24.76 11.31 34.78
C LYS A 6 -24.55 12.41 33.75
N ARG A 7 -23.33 12.56 33.22
CA ARG A 7 -23.14 13.08 31.86
C ARG A 7 -22.20 12.19 31.05
N PRO A 8 -22.55 11.93 29.79
CA PRO A 8 -22.02 10.83 29.01
C PRO A 8 -20.63 11.18 28.49
N GLY A 9 -19.75 10.18 28.45
CA GLY A 9 -18.60 10.24 27.57
C GLY A 9 -19.10 10.57 26.16
N ARG A 10 -18.74 11.76 25.66
CA ARG A 10 -18.82 12.03 24.24
C ARG A 10 -17.77 11.11 23.63
N GLY A 11 -18.23 10.02 23.03
CA GLY A 11 -17.43 9.29 22.07
C GLY A 11 -16.96 10.30 21.04
N ASP A 12 -15.64 10.40 20.90
CA ASP A 12 -14.97 11.19 19.90
C ASP A 12 -15.54 10.79 18.53
N PRO A 13 -16.15 11.71 17.76
CA PRO A 13 -16.68 11.37 16.46
C PRO A 13 -15.54 11.28 15.45
N GLY A 14 -15.05 10.07 15.22
CA GLY A 14 -14.24 9.71 14.06
C GLY A 14 -12.81 10.21 14.12
N GLY A 15 -11.89 9.36 14.61
CA GLY A 15 -10.46 9.63 14.47
C GLY A 15 -10.04 9.60 12.99
N PRO A 16 -8.84 10.10 12.64
CA PRO A 16 -8.32 10.04 11.26
C PRO A 16 -8.40 8.63 10.64
N ILE A 17 -8.28 7.60 11.48
CA ILE A 17 -8.37 6.19 11.11
C ILE A 17 -9.75 5.82 10.54
N ASP A 18 -10.85 6.37 11.07
CA ASP A 18 -12.21 6.06 10.61
C ASP A 18 -12.46 6.65 9.22
N GLY A 19 -11.88 7.82 8.94
CA GLY A 19 -11.92 8.45 7.61
C GLY A 19 -11.18 7.62 6.56
N ASP A 20 -9.97 7.18 6.88
CA ASP A 20 -9.14 6.35 5.99
C ASP A 20 -9.80 4.98 5.71
N LEU A 21 -10.40 4.36 6.73
CA LEU A 21 -11.17 3.13 6.60
C LEU A 21 -12.36 3.29 5.65
N GLN A 22 -13.07 4.41 5.74
CA GLN A 22 -14.21 4.68 4.90
C GLN A 22 -13.81 4.97 3.45
N GLN A 23 -12.70 5.68 3.24
CA GLN A 23 -12.12 5.85 1.90
C GLN A 23 -11.69 4.51 1.30
N LEU A 24 -10.99 3.68 2.07
CA LEU A 24 -10.58 2.36 1.63
C LEU A 24 -11.79 1.51 1.23
N LYS A 25 -12.84 1.47 2.04
CA LYS A 25 -14.08 0.76 1.74
C LYS A 25 -14.70 1.17 0.40
N GLN A 26 -14.65 2.45 0.03
CA GLN A 26 -15.20 2.93 -1.25
C GLN A 26 -14.43 2.38 -2.48
N LEU A 27 -13.15 2.02 -2.32
CA LEU A 27 -12.32 1.44 -3.37
C LEU A 27 -12.57 -0.07 -3.57
N LEU A 28 -13.23 -0.73 -2.60
CA LEU A 28 -13.47 -2.17 -2.62
C LEU A 28 -14.80 -2.49 -3.32
N PRO A 29 -14.79 -3.15 -4.49
CA PRO A 29 -16.02 -3.39 -5.26
C PRO A 29 -17.09 -4.19 -4.52
N SER A 30 -16.67 -5.06 -3.61
CA SER A 30 -17.55 -5.91 -2.81
C SER A 30 -18.16 -5.19 -1.60
N LEU A 31 -17.53 -4.13 -1.10
CA LEU A 31 -17.97 -3.43 0.12
C LEU A 31 -18.48 -2.00 -0.13
N ASN A 32 -18.26 -1.42 -1.32
CA ASN A 32 -18.59 -0.02 -1.60
C ASN A 32 -20.10 0.29 -1.53
N THR A 33 -20.98 -0.70 -1.77
CA THR A 33 -22.44 -0.56 -1.62
C THR A 33 -22.96 -1.00 -0.25
N GLN A 34 -22.16 -1.70 0.56
CA GLN A 34 -22.59 -2.11 1.90
C GLN A 34 -22.62 -0.90 2.83
N ARG A 35 -23.67 -0.75 3.64
CA ARG A 35 -23.77 0.35 4.61
C ARG A 35 -22.79 0.18 5.77
N ASN A 36 -22.73 -1.02 6.33
CA ASN A 36 -21.90 -1.32 7.50
C ASN A 36 -20.96 -2.47 7.14
N ALA A 37 -19.66 -2.22 7.25
CA ALA A 37 -18.61 -3.23 7.14
C ALA A 37 -17.68 -3.02 8.33
N SER A 38 -17.25 -4.10 8.97
CA SER A 38 -16.32 -3.99 10.10
C SER A 38 -14.92 -3.60 9.61
N GLN A 39 -14.09 -3.02 10.48
CA GLN A 39 -12.69 -2.72 10.14
C GLN A 39 -11.94 -3.97 9.66
N VAL A 40 -12.14 -5.10 10.34
CA VAL A 40 -11.49 -6.38 9.98
C VAL A 40 -11.91 -6.84 8.59
N GLU A 41 -13.21 -6.74 8.28
CA GLU A 41 -13.76 -7.09 6.98
C GLU A 41 -13.22 -6.19 5.86
N ILE A 42 -13.14 -4.88 6.11
CA ILE A 42 -12.54 -3.93 5.15
C ILE A 42 -11.07 -4.29 4.89
N MET A 43 -10.29 -4.61 5.93
CA MET A 43 -8.89 -5.01 5.77
C MET A 43 -8.73 -6.33 5.00
N GLN A 44 -9.54 -7.34 5.31
CA GLN A 44 -9.49 -8.64 4.63
C GLN A 44 -9.83 -8.52 3.15
N GLU A 45 -10.89 -7.77 2.85
CA GLU A 45 -11.33 -7.60 1.47
C GLU A 45 -10.38 -6.69 0.67
N ALA A 46 -9.72 -5.73 1.34
CA ALA A 46 -8.64 -4.95 0.75
C ALA A 46 -7.45 -5.82 0.35
N ALA A 47 -6.98 -6.70 1.24
CA ALA A 47 -5.89 -7.62 0.93
C ALA A 47 -6.23 -8.49 -0.30
N LYS A 48 -7.43 -9.09 -0.30
CA LYS A 48 -7.92 -9.90 -1.41
C LYS A 48 -8.02 -9.12 -2.72
N TYR A 49 -8.46 -7.87 -2.68
CA TYR A 49 -8.59 -7.05 -3.88
C TYR A 49 -7.22 -6.62 -4.43
N ILE A 50 -6.23 -6.35 -3.57
CA ILE A 50 -4.84 -6.10 -3.98
C ILE A 50 -4.28 -7.32 -4.73
N ASP A 51 -4.44 -8.52 -4.18
CA ASP A 51 -3.97 -9.76 -4.82
C ASP A 51 -4.62 -9.97 -6.19
N HIS A 52 -5.92 -9.67 -6.32
CA HIS A 52 -6.64 -9.73 -7.57
C HIS A 52 -6.09 -8.73 -8.60
N LEU A 53 -5.91 -7.47 -8.22
CA LEU A 53 -5.36 -6.43 -9.09
C LEU A 53 -3.95 -6.78 -9.56
N GLN A 54 -3.08 -7.27 -8.67
CA GLN A 54 -1.74 -7.71 -9.02
C GLN A 54 -1.74 -8.87 -10.01
N SER A 55 -2.55 -9.89 -9.74
CA SER A 55 -2.68 -11.06 -10.61
C SER A 55 -3.18 -10.67 -12.00
N ASN A 56 -4.18 -9.80 -12.07
CA ASN A 56 -4.71 -9.30 -13.34
C ASN A 56 -3.68 -8.47 -14.11
N LEU A 57 -2.95 -7.59 -13.43
CA LEU A 57 -1.90 -6.78 -14.04
C LEU A 57 -0.79 -7.66 -14.62
N ILE A 58 -0.30 -8.63 -13.85
CA ILE A 58 0.72 -9.58 -14.30
C ILE A 58 0.22 -10.38 -15.50
N CYS A 59 -1.00 -10.88 -15.45
CA CYS A 59 -1.62 -11.60 -16.56
C CYS A 59 -1.68 -10.73 -17.82
N HIS A 60 -2.15 -9.49 -17.68
CA HIS A 60 -2.26 -8.55 -18.80
C HIS A 60 -0.91 -8.24 -19.43
N ILE A 61 0.12 -7.96 -18.61
CA ILE A 61 1.49 -7.72 -19.11
C ILE A 61 2.05 -8.95 -19.83
N ARG A 62 1.83 -10.16 -19.30
CA ARG A 62 2.31 -11.40 -19.92
C ARG A 62 1.61 -11.71 -21.24
N THR A 63 0.34 -11.36 -21.37
CA THR A 63 -0.48 -11.71 -22.54
C THR A 63 -0.52 -10.62 -23.62
N HIS A 64 -0.44 -9.35 -23.23
CA HIS A 64 -0.57 -8.20 -24.14
C HIS A 64 0.69 -7.33 -24.19
N GLY A 65 1.70 -7.65 -23.37
CA GLY A 65 2.92 -6.85 -23.23
C GLY A 65 2.72 -5.63 -22.33
N TYR A 66 3.76 -4.81 -22.20
CA TYR A 66 3.68 -3.57 -21.45
C TYR A 66 2.80 -2.54 -22.17
N PRO A 67 1.92 -1.82 -21.45
CA PRO A 67 1.21 -0.67 -22.00
C PRO A 67 2.19 0.30 -22.67
N ASP A 68 1.85 0.82 -23.85
CA ASP A 68 2.73 1.73 -24.62
C ASP A 68 3.18 2.95 -23.81
N ARG A 69 2.31 3.44 -22.92
CA ARG A 69 2.59 4.56 -22.01
C ARG A 69 3.69 4.24 -20.97
N LEU A 70 3.94 2.96 -20.70
CA LEU A 70 4.97 2.49 -19.77
C LEU A 70 6.27 2.07 -20.48
N LYS A 71 6.25 1.86 -21.80
CA LYS A 71 7.44 1.49 -22.59
C LYS A 71 8.54 2.55 -22.50
N SER A 72 8.17 3.84 -22.40
CA SER A 72 9.11 4.96 -22.23
C SER A 72 9.82 4.99 -20.86
N PHE A 73 9.23 4.37 -19.84
CA PHE A 73 9.84 4.25 -18.51
C PHE A 73 10.73 3.01 -18.39
N ALA A 74 10.35 1.91 -19.03
CA ALA A 74 11.18 0.70 -19.08
C ALA A 74 12.55 0.97 -19.73
N ALA A 75 12.59 1.81 -20.77
CA ALA A 75 13.83 2.23 -21.42
C ALA A 75 14.78 3.04 -20.51
N LYS A 76 14.26 3.68 -19.44
CA LYS A 76 15.07 4.44 -18.47
C LYS A 76 15.58 3.56 -17.32
N SER A 77 14.87 2.49 -16.99
CA SER A 77 15.22 1.61 -15.87
C SER A 77 16.35 0.64 -16.19
N SER A 78 16.58 0.29 -17.45
CA SER A 78 17.63 -0.68 -17.83
C SER A 78 19.05 -0.13 -17.75
N TYR A 79 19.23 1.17 -17.51
CA TYR A 79 20.56 1.83 -17.46
C TYR A 79 21.05 2.16 -16.05
N GLN A 80 20.20 2.16 -15.02
CA GLN A 80 20.63 2.57 -13.66
C GLN A 80 20.95 1.42 -12.71
N ASP A 81 20.42 0.22 -12.94
CA ASP A 81 20.45 -0.83 -11.91
C ASP A 81 21.81 -1.56 -11.81
N LYS A 82 22.53 -1.71 -12.94
CA LYS A 82 23.83 -2.39 -12.93
C LYS A 82 24.95 -1.55 -12.31
N ASP A 83 24.95 -0.25 -12.55
CA ASP A 83 26.01 0.64 -12.07
C ASP A 83 25.84 1.01 -10.58
N GLY A 84 24.60 1.12 -10.12
CA GLY A 84 24.28 1.39 -8.70
C GLY A 84 24.80 0.29 -7.77
N ILE A 85 24.50 -0.97 -8.10
CA ILE A 85 24.92 -2.13 -7.27
C ILE A 85 26.45 -2.26 -7.24
N GLN A 86 27.11 -2.07 -8.39
CA GLN A 86 28.57 -2.15 -8.48
C GLN A 86 29.25 -1.02 -7.68
N THR A 87 28.69 0.19 -7.71
CA THR A 87 29.19 1.35 -6.96
C THR A 87 29.04 1.13 -5.45
N THR A 88 27.92 0.57 -5.01
CA THR A 88 27.69 0.22 -3.61
C THR A 88 28.62 -0.90 -3.14
N LEU A 89 28.83 -1.96 -3.91
CA LEU A 89 29.77 -3.03 -3.53
C LEU A 89 31.22 -2.51 -3.44
N ASN A 90 31.64 -1.66 -4.36
CA ASN A 90 32.98 -1.07 -4.35
C ASN A 90 33.22 -0.17 -3.12
N SER A 91 32.21 0.58 -2.67
CA SER A 91 32.36 1.43 -1.47
C SER A 91 32.52 0.60 -0.18
N TYR A 92 31.83 -0.55 -0.09
CA TYR A 92 31.99 -1.46 1.04
C TYR A 92 33.35 -2.17 1.06
N LEU A 93 33.90 -2.54 -0.10
CA LEU A 93 35.20 -3.21 -0.20
C LEU A 93 36.38 -2.26 0.09
N VAL A 94 36.28 -0.99 -0.31
CA VAL A 94 37.33 0.01 -0.06
C VAL A 94 37.38 0.45 1.41
N GLY A 95 36.24 0.44 2.11
CA GLY A 95 36.14 0.83 3.53
C GLY A 95 36.76 -0.16 4.54
N GLN A 96 36.96 -1.42 4.16
CA GLN A 96 37.50 -2.47 5.03
C GLN A 96 39.04 -2.51 5.08
N GLY A 97 39.74 -1.67 4.30
CA GLY A 97 41.20 -1.75 4.13
C GLY A 97 42.05 -0.71 4.89
N ARG A 98 41.48 0.21 5.68
CA ARG A 98 42.24 1.29 6.35
C ARG A 98 42.06 1.33 7.86
N ARG A 99 42.39 0.22 8.52
CA ARG A 99 42.80 0.23 9.93
C ARG A 99 44.19 -0.37 10.06
N LYS A 100 45.20 0.49 9.94
CA LYS A 100 46.51 0.36 10.56
C LYS A 100 46.90 1.72 11.10
#